data_AF-A0A538U6I7-F1
#
_entry.id   AF-A0A538U6I7-F1
#
_cell.length_a   1.000
_cell.length_b   1.000
_cell.length_c   1.000
_cell.angle_alpha   90.00
_cell.angle_beta   90.00
_cell.angle_gamma   90.00
#
_symmetry.space_group_name_H-M   'P 1'
#
loop_
_entity.id
_entity.type
_entity.pdbx_description
1 polymer ?
#
loop_
_entity_poly.entity_id
_entity_poly.type
_entity_poly.pdbx_seq_one_letter_code
_entity_poly.pdbx_strand_id
1 'polypeptide(L)'
;MNDEKSRIEYAALLQQQREAQRMTTVCWLVPGVSAAILLAWGVASHSPGFMLPVVLAVAAGYLAMARWREQAASIAGYLEIYHEDENDNPSYFNRLGRLQSTLAEGAGRDWHVITFFNVVSVMAAAVAWLSAHSADHGELWAGVVTACALAFASYSVSDTARMQQTDPAAQWRRADSGLREVKRRTHLG
;
A
#
# COMPACT_ATOMS: atom_id res chain seq x y z
N MET A 1 10.94 36.53 1.05
CA MET A 1 11.91 35.54 1.56
C MET A 1 11.28 34.18 1.90
N ASN A 2 9.94 34.04 1.90
CA ASN A 2 9.25 32.75 2.13
C ASN A 2 9.06 31.90 0.86
N ASP A 3 9.01 32.51 -0.33
CA ASP A 3 8.70 31.80 -1.58
C ASP A 3 9.77 30.79 -2.00
N GLU A 4 11.05 31.09 -1.76
CA GLU A 4 12.13 30.20 -2.17
C GLU A 4 12.21 28.96 -1.28
N LYS A 5 12.00 29.12 0.03
CA LYS A 5 11.89 28.01 0.96
C LYS A 5 10.67 27.13 0.64
N SER A 6 9.52 27.75 0.38
CA SER A 6 8.29 27.04 -0.02
C SER A 6 8.46 26.27 -1.34
N ARG A 7 9.15 26.87 -2.33
CA ARG A 7 9.49 26.20 -3.60
C ARG A 7 10.42 25.01 -3.42
N ILE A 8 11.45 25.14 -2.58
CA ILE A 8 12.40 24.06 -2.29
C ILE A 8 11.68 22.90 -1.60
N GLU A 9 10.84 23.21 -0.61
CA GLU A 9 10.03 22.21 0.11
C GLU A 9 9.06 21.50 -0.84
N TYR A 10 8.34 22.22 -1.69
CA TYR A 10 7.46 21.66 -2.70
C TYR A 10 8.20 20.72 -3.68
N ALA A 11 9.36 21.13 -4.16
CA ALA A 11 10.18 20.31 -5.06
C ALA A 11 10.68 19.03 -4.38
N ALA A 12 11.08 19.12 -3.11
CA ALA A 12 11.51 17.98 -2.31
C ALA A 12 10.36 16.98 -2.09
N LEU A 13 9.16 17.45 -1.75
CA LEU A 13 7.98 16.62 -1.54
C LEU A 13 7.53 15.93 -2.83
N LEU A 14 7.57 16.61 -3.97
CA LEU A 14 7.30 15.99 -5.28
C LEU A 14 8.34 14.92 -5.65
N GLN A 15 9.61 15.14 -5.33
CA GLN A 15 10.65 14.13 -5.55
C GLN A 15 10.40 12.90 -4.67
N GLN A 16 10.10 13.11 -3.38
CA GLN A 16 9.78 12.04 -2.44
C GLN A 16 8.55 11.24 -2.88
N GLN A 17 7.52 11.90 -3.42
CA GLN A 17 6.33 11.23 -3.96
C GLN A 17 6.70 10.31 -5.14
N ARG A 18 7.55 10.76 -6.06
CA ARG A 18 8.03 9.94 -7.19
C ARG A 18 8.86 8.74 -6.72
N GLU A 19 9.69 8.93 -5.70
CA GLU A 19 10.45 7.85 -5.08
C GLU A 19 9.53 6.82 -4.43
N ALA A 20 8.50 7.26 -3.70
CA ALA A 20 7.49 6.38 -3.11
C ALA A 20 6.75 5.54 -4.18
N GLN A 21 6.41 6.13 -5.34
CA GLN A 21 5.80 5.40 -6.46
C GLN A 21 6.74 4.33 -7.05
N ARG A 22 8.04 4.63 -7.16
CA ARG A 22 9.04 3.65 -7.61
C ARG A 22 9.17 2.52 -6.60
N MET A 23 9.25 2.84 -5.31
CA MET A 23 9.34 1.85 -4.24
C MET A 23 8.10 0.95 -4.20
N THR A 24 6.91 1.51 -4.39
CA THR A 24 5.66 0.74 -4.53
C THR A 24 5.77 -0.29 -5.65
N THR A 25 6.37 0.08 -6.79
CA THR A 25 6.59 -0.82 -7.94
C THR A 25 7.58 -1.95 -7.61
N VAL A 26 8.68 -1.61 -6.95
CA VAL A 26 9.69 -2.60 -6.54
C VAL A 26 9.13 -3.57 -5.49
N CYS A 27 8.36 -3.05 -4.53
CA CYS A 27 7.75 -3.82 -3.46
C CYS A 27 6.71 -4.84 -3.92
N TRP A 28 6.15 -4.71 -5.13
CA TRP A 28 5.31 -5.78 -5.69
C TRP A 28 6.09 -6.73 -6.60
N LEU A 29 7.04 -6.23 -7.39
CA LEU A 29 7.84 -7.05 -8.30
C LEU A 29 8.72 -8.04 -7.57
N VAL A 30 9.52 -7.58 -6.60
CA VAL A 30 10.50 -8.45 -5.92
C VAL A 30 9.80 -9.60 -5.19
N PRO A 31 8.76 -9.36 -4.35
CA PRO A 31 8.05 -10.43 -3.67
C PRO A 31 7.19 -11.26 -4.63
N GLY A 32 6.64 -10.67 -5.69
CA GLY A 32 5.92 -11.40 -6.73
C GLY A 32 6.79 -12.42 -7.46
N VAL A 33 7.99 -12.02 -7.89
CA VAL A 33 8.98 -12.92 -8.51
C VAL A 33 9.43 -13.99 -7.52
N SER A 34 9.71 -13.60 -6.28
CA SER A 34 10.14 -14.53 -5.23
C SER A 34 9.06 -15.58 -4.94
N ALA A 35 7.79 -15.16 -4.86
CA ALA A 35 6.65 -16.04 -4.68
C ALA A 35 6.45 -16.98 -5.87
N ALA A 36 6.64 -16.51 -7.10
CA ALA A 36 6.58 -17.36 -8.30
C ALA A 36 7.67 -18.45 -8.30
N ILE A 37 8.90 -18.09 -7.92
CA ILE A 37 10.02 -19.05 -7.79
C ILE A 37 9.70 -20.09 -6.71
N LEU A 38 9.22 -19.65 -5.55
CA LEU A 38 8.84 -20.54 -4.44
C LEU A 38 7.68 -21.46 -4.81
N LEU A 39 6.69 -20.94 -5.54
CA LEU A 39 5.55 -21.71 -6.02
C LEU A 39 6.00 -22.76 -7.03
N ALA A 40 6.84 -22.39 -8.01
CA ALA A 40 7.39 -23.32 -8.98
C ALA A 40 8.21 -24.43 -8.30
N TRP A 41 9.04 -24.07 -7.31
CA TRP A 41 9.80 -25.03 -6.52
C TRP A 41 8.86 -25.96 -5.76
N GLY A 42 7.88 -25.42 -5.05
CA GLY A 42 6.96 -26.21 -4.24
C GLY A 42 6.08 -27.15 -5.06
N VAL A 43 5.71 -26.77 -6.29
CA VAL A 43 5.07 -27.66 -7.26
C VAL A 43 6.01 -28.82 -7.62
N ALA A 44 7.28 -28.52 -7.93
CA ALA A 44 8.26 -29.54 -8.30
C ALA A 44 8.61 -30.50 -7.15
N SER A 45 8.60 -30.02 -5.90
CA SER A 45 8.91 -30.83 -4.72
C SER A 45 7.72 -31.59 -4.13
N HIS A 46 6.51 -31.39 -4.66
CA HIS A 46 5.27 -32.02 -4.17
C HIS A 46 5.09 -31.91 -2.65
N SER A 47 5.51 -30.80 -2.06
CA SER A 47 5.51 -30.62 -0.61
C SER A 47 4.58 -29.46 -0.20
N PRO A 48 3.49 -29.76 0.55
CA PRO A 48 2.51 -28.75 0.93
C PRO A 48 3.09 -27.68 1.87
N GLY A 49 4.09 -28.04 2.69
CA GLY A 49 4.74 -27.11 3.61
C GLY A 49 5.46 -25.95 2.91
N PHE A 50 5.95 -26.15 1.68
CA PHE A 50 6.62 -25.10 0.91
C PHE A 50 5.66 -24.02 0.38
N MET A 51 4.34 -24.25 0.43
CA MET A 51 3.35 -23.24 0.02
C MET A 51 3.18 -22.14 1.07
N LEU A 52 3.55 -22.37 2.33
CA LEU A 52 3.44 -21.36 3.38
C LEU A 52 4.38 -20.17 3.13
N PRO A 53 5.68 -20.36 2.81
CA PRO A 53 6.57 -19.29 2.36
C PRO A 53 6.05 -18.48 1.17
N VAL A 54 5.32 -19.10 0.23
CA VAL A 54 4.71 -18.38 -0.91
C VAL A 54 3.70 -17.34 -0.41
N VAL A 55 2.79 -17.75 0.48
CA VAL A 55 1.79 -16.85 1.07
C VAL A 55 2.45 -15.74 1.88
N LEU A 56 3.49 -16.06 2.66
CA LEU A 56 4.22 -15.07 3.46
C LEU A 56 4.99 -14.06 2.60
N ALA A 57 5.62 -14.50 1.52
CA ALA A 57 6.34 -13.60 0.60
C ALA A 57 5.36 -12.60 -0.04
N VAL A 58 4.21 -13.09 -0.50
CA VAL A 58 3.13 -12.25 -1.04
C VAL A 58 2.61 -11.27 0.00
N ALA A 59 2.34 -11.73 1.22
CA ALA A 59 1.84 -10.88 2.30
C ALA A 59 2.84 -9.79 2.70
N ALA A 60 4.13 -10.13 2.81
CA ALA A 60 5.19 -9.16 3.09
C ALA A 60 5.30 -8.10 1.98
N GLY A 61 5.18 -8.51 0.72
CA GLY A 61 5.18 -7.59 -0.41
C GLY A 61 3.99 -6.64 -0.41
N TYR A 62 2.79 -7.17 -0.13
CA TYR A 62 1.59 -6.34 0.05
C TYR A 62 1.78 -5.32 1.17
N LEU A 63 2.26 -5.72 2.35
CA LEU A 63 2.45 -4.81 3.48
C LEU A 63 3.48 -3.72 3.20
N ALA A 64 4.58 -4.07 2.54
CA ALA A 64 5.58 -3.09 2.12
C ALA A 64 4.98 -2.09 1.13
N MET A 65 4.25 -2.58 0.12
CA MET A 65 3.55 -1.75 -0.86
C MET A 65 2.52 -0.82 -0.18
N ALA A 66 1.70 -1.35 0.73
CA ALA A 66 0.69 -0.61 1.47
C ALA A 66 1.30 0.58 2.24
N ARG A 67 2.43 0.38 2.91
CA ARG A 67 3.15 1.45 3.61
C ARG A 67 3.61 2.58 2.68
N TRP A 68 4.18 2.24 1.52
CA TRP A 68 4.62 3.26 0.55
C TRP A 68 3.44 4.02 -0.06
N ARG A 69 2.29 3.36 -0.23
CA ARG A 69 1.04 4.00 -0.67
C ARG A 69 0.53 5.01 0.37
N GLU A 70 0.48 4.62 1.65
CA GLU A 70 0.09 5.53 2.73
C GLU A 70 1.01 6.76 2.81
N GLN A 71 2.32 6.58 2.65
CA GLN A 71 3.27 7.70 2.60
C GLN A 71 3.06 8.61 1.39
N ALA A 72 2.84 8.05 0.20
CA ALA A 72 2.56 8.85 -0.99
C ALA A 72 1.26 9.65 -0.85
N ALA A 73 0.22 9.04 -0.28
CA ALA A 73 -1.07 9.68 -0.03
C ALA A 73 -0.96 10.82 1.00
N SER A 74 -0.21 10.63 2.09
CA SER A 74 -0.03 11.67 3.11
C SER A 74 0.75 12.88 2.58
N ILE A 75 1.79 12.67 1.77
CA ILE A 75 2.54 13.76 1.12
C ILE A 75 1.62 14.56 0.20
N ALA A 76 0.79 13.89 -0.60
CA ALA A 76 -0.09 14.59 -1.50
C ALA A 76 -1.19 15.38 -0.77
N GLY A 77 -1.76 14.83 0.30
CA GLY A 77 -2.72 15.57 1.14
C GLY A 77 -2.09 16.79 1.83
N TYR A 78 -0.80 16.74 2.15
CA TYR A 78 -0.07 17.90 2.69
C TYR A 78 0.08 19.00 1.62
N LEU A 79 0.50 18.63 0.41
CA LEU A 79 0.65 19.57 -0.71
C LEU A 79 -0.68 20.25 -1.07
N GLU A 80 -1.78 19.50 -1.04
CA GLU A 80 -3.13 20.02 -1.29
C GLU A 80 -3.56 21.09 -0.29
N ILE A 81 -3.17 21.00 0.98
CA ILE A 81 -3.64 21.95 2.02
C ILE A 81 -2.73 23.16 2.16
N TYR A 82 -1.41 22.96 2.06
CA TYR A 82 -0.45 23.99 2.44
C TYR A 82 0.17 24.73 1.25
N HIS A 83 0.09 24.18 0.03
CA HIS A 83 0.75 24.74 -1.15
C HIS A 83 -0.18 25.01 -2.32
N GLU A 84 -1.34 24.36 -2.38
CA GLU A 84 -2.33 24.55 -3.43
C GLU A 84 -3.58 25.21 -2.80
N ASP A 85 -3.73 26.53 -2.94
CA ASP A 85 -4.94 27.27 -2.55
C ASP A 85 -5.68 27.73 -3.83
N GLU A 86 -7.00 27.50 -3.85
CA GLU A 86 -7.89 27.83 -4.97
C GLU A 86 -7.85 29.32 -5.32
N ASN A 87 -7.61 30.18 -4.32
CA ASN A 87 -7.63 31.63 -4.48
C ASN A 87 -6.30 32.24 -4.95
N ASP A 88 -5.17 31.54 -4.79
CA ASP A 88 -3.82 32.11 -4.94
C ASP A 88 -3.05 31.56 -6.16
N ASN A 89 -3.58 30.51 -6.82
CA ASN A 89 -2.87 29.85 -7.91
C ASN A 89 -3.79 29.57 -9.12
N PRO A 90 -3.65 30.29 -10.24
CA PRO A 90 -4.49 30.08 -11.43
C PRO A 90 -4.27 28.70 -12.10
N SER A 91 -3.23 27.98 -11.70
CA SER A 91 -2.96 26.60 -12.15
C SER A 91 -3.46 25.52 -11.19
N TYR A 92 -4.17 25.91 -10.11
CA TYR A 92 -4.67 25.03 -9.05
C TYR A 92 -5.37 23.80 -9.60
N PHE A 93 -6.44 23.98 -10.40
CA PHE A 93 -7.22 22.84 -10.93
C PHE A 93 -6.41 21.90 -11.84
N ASN A 94 -5.43 22.41 -12.59
CA ASN A 94 -4.57 21.57 -13.44
C ASN A 94 -3.53 20.80 -12.64
N ARG A 95 -3.00 21.38 -11.55
CA ARG A 95 -2.02 20.73 -10.67
C ARG A 95 -2.68 19.76 -9.70
N LEU A 96 -3.80 20.17 -9.11
CA LEU A 96 -4.66 19.32 -8.30
C LEU A 96 -5.18 18.15 -9.13
N GLY A 97 -5.65 18.39 -10.37
CA GLY A 97 -6.06 17.33 -11.28
C GLY A 97 -4.93 16.35 -11.61
N ARG A 98 -3.69 16.80 -11.72
CA ARG A 98 -2.52 15.95 -11.96
C ARG A 98 -2.07 15.18 -10.69
N LEU A 99 -2.19 15.78 -9.52
CA LEU A 99 -1.95 15.16 -8.21
C LEU A 99 -3.01 14.11 -7.91
N GLN A 100 -4.28 14.47 -8.08
CA GLN A 100 -5.41 13.57 -7.99
C GLN A 100 -5.37 12.49 -9.05
N SER A 101 -4.97 12.76 -10.30
CA SER A 101 -4.83 11.69 -11.30
C SER A 101 -3.69 10.74 -10.93
N THR A 102 -2.56 11.21 -10.40
CA THR A 102 -1.47 10.33 -9.95
C THR A 102 -1.80 9.54 -8.68
N LEU A 103 -2.74 10.01 -7.85
CA LEU A 103 -3.27 9.29 -6.68
C LEU A 103 -4.44 8.37 -7.04
N ALA A 104 -5.32 8.79 -7.94
CA ALA A 104 -6.53 8.08 -8.37
C ALA A 104 -6.24 7.01 -9.44
N GLU A 105 -5.25 7.23 -10.32
CA GLU A 105 -4.66 6.15 -11.12
C GLU A 105 -4.01 5.09 -10.23
N GLY A 106 -3.56 5.48 -9.03
CA GLY A 106 -3.20 4.56 -7.95
C GLY A 106 -4.35 3.63 -7.62
N ALA A 107 -5.52 4.17 -7.24
CA ALA A 107 -6.66 3.38 -6.79
C ALA A 107 -7.15 2.30 -7.78
N GLY A 108 -7.10 2.56 -9.09
CA GLY A 108 -7.44 1.58 -10.14
C GLY A 108 -6.33 0.57 -10.42
N ARG A 109 -5.07 1.04 -10.50
CA ARG A 109 -3.89 0.18 -10.69
C ARG A 109 -3.63 -0.74 -9.50
N ASP A 110 -4.01 -0.29 -8.31
CA ASP A 110 -3.83 -1.02 -7.06
C ASP A 110 -4.65 -2.32 -7.04
N TRP A 111 -5.86 -2.32 -7.62
CA TRP A 111 -6.69 -3.52 -7.70
C TRP A 111 -6.02 -4.65 -8.49
N HIS A 112 -5.34 -4.34 -9.60
CA HIS A 112 -4.63 -5.37 -10.36
C HIS A 112 -3.52 -6.04 -9.53
N VAL A 113 -2.78 -5.26 -8.74
CA VAL A 113 -1.71 -5.78 -7.90
C VAL A 113 -2.27 -6.63 -6.74
N ILE A 114 -3.37 -6.19 -6.15
CA ILE A 114 -4.06 -6.92 -5.07
C ILE A 114 -4.65 -8.22 -5.60
N THR A 115 -5.31 -8.18 -6.76
CA THR A 115 -5.84 -9.37 -7.42
C THR A 115 -4.71 -10.34 -7.73
N PHE A 116 -3.57 -9.86 -8.25
CA PHE A 116 -2.41 -10.71 -8.50
C PHE A 116 -1.94 -11.43 -7.22
N PHE A 117 -1.74 -10.70 -6.12
CA PHE A 117 -1.32 -11.30 -4.85
C PHE A 117 -2.32 -12.33 -4.33
N ASN A 118 -3.61 -12.01 -4.37
CA ASN A 118 -4.66 -12.94 -3.95
C ASN A 118 -4.71 -14.19 -4.82
N VAL A 119 -4.55 -14.05 -6.14
CA VAL A 119 -4.49 -15.18 -7.07
C VAL A 119 -3.30 -16.08 -6.75
N VAL A 120 -2.12 -15.52 -6.48
CA VAL A 120 -0.94 -16.30 -6.08
C VAL A 120 -1.19 -17.03 -4.74
N SER A 121 -1.80 -16.39 -3.76
CA SER A 121 -2.14 -17.03 -2.48
C SER A 121 -3.16 -18.16 -2.64
N VAL A 122 -4.17 -17.99 -3.49
CA VAL A 122 -5.16 -19.04 -3.80
C VAL A 122 -4.50 -20.20 -4.55
N MET A 123 -3.62 -19.93 -5.51
CA MET A 123 -2.85 -20.97 -6.19
C MET A 123 -1.98 -21.75 -5.21
N ALA A 124 -1.32 -21.08 -4.26
CA ALA A 124 -0.53 -21.74 -3.23
C ALA A 124 -1.39 -22.69 -2.37
N ALA A 125 -2.59 -22.27 -1.96
CA ALA A 125 -3.53 -23.13 -1.24
C ALA A 125 -3.98 -24.33 -2.09
N ALA A 126 -4.32 -24.12 -3.37
CA ALA A 126 -4.71 -25.19 -4.28
C ALA A 126 -3.59 -26.22 -4.47
N VAL A 127 -2.35 -25.76 -4.70
CA VAL A 127 -1.18 -26.65 -4.84
C VAL A 127 -0.88 -27.40 -3.55
N ALA A 128 -1.07 -26.77 -2.38
CA ALA A 128 -0.92 -27.45 -1.09
C ALA A 128 -1.89 -28.63 -0.97
N TRP A 129 -3.15 -28.46 -1.37
CA TRP A 129 -4.13 -29.55 -1.39
C TRP A 129 -3.82 -30.64 -2.41
N LEU A 130 -3.35 -30.27 -3.61
CA LEU A 130 -2.89 -31.25 -4.61
C LEU A 130 -1.72 -32.09 -4.11
N SER A 131 -0.87 -31.51 -3.26
CA SER A 131 0.32 -32.16 -2.71
C SER A 131 0.08 -32.80 -1.33
N ALA A 132 -1.12 -32.67 -0.75
CA ALA A 132 -1.41 -33.08 0.62
C ALA A 132 -1.25 -34.59 0.84
N HIS A 133 -1.58 -35.41 -0.17
CA HIS A 133 -1.49 -36.87 -0.08
C HIS A 133 -0.05 -37.40 -0.18
N SER A 134 0.89 -36.56 -0.64
CA SER A 134 2.27 -36.95 -0.90
C SER A 134 3.21 -36.73 0.28
N ALA A 135 2.72 -36.15 1.38
CA ALA A 135 3.53 -35.75 2.53
C ALA A 135 2.91 -36.18 3.86
N ASP A 136 3.75 -36.52 4.83
CA ASP A 136 3.33 -36.74 6.21
C ASP A 136 2.68 -35.46 6.77
N HIS A 137 1.48 -35.60 7.34
CA HIS A 137 0.66 -34.48 7.83
C HIS A 137 0.29 -33.46 6.74
N GLY A 138 0.25 -33.86 5.46
CA GLY A 138 0.02 -32.94 4.35
C GLY A 138 -1.33 -32.24 4.38
N GLU A 139 -2.39 -32.90 4.86
CA GLU A 139 -3.71 -32.27 5.07
C GLU A 139 -3.67 -31.14 6.10
N LEU A 140 -2.91 -31.33 7.19
CA LEU A 140 -2.72 -30.31 8.22
C LEU A 140 -1.99 -29.09 7.64
N TRP A 141 -0.90 -29.31 6.90
CA TRP A 141 -0.17 -28.22 6.24
C TRP A 141 -1.01 -27.51 5.18
N ALA A 142 -1.78 -28.23 4.37
CA ALA A 142 -2.70 -27.65 3.41
C ALA A 142 -3.77 -26.78 4.10
N GLY A 143 -4.30 -27.25 5.25
CA GLY A 143 -5.21 -26.48 6.10
C GLY A 143 -4.57 -25.19 6.62
N VAL A 144 -3.35 -25.25 7.14
CA VAL A 144 -2.60 -24.07 7.62
C VAL A 144 -2.36 -23.06 6.49
N VAL A 145 -1.90 -23.52 5.34
CA VAL A 145 -1.67 -22.66 4.16
C VAL A 145 -2.97 -21.99 3.72
N THR A 146 -4.08 -22.74 3.69
CA THR A 146 -5.40 -22.21 3.35
C THR A 146 -5.85 -21.14 4.34
N ALA A 147 -5.69 -21.38 5.65
CA ALA A 147 -6.04 -20.41 6.69
C ALA A 147 -5.21 -19.12 6.57
N CYS A 148 -3.91 -19.22 6.31
CA CYS A 148 -3.05 -18.07 6.07
C CYS A 148 -3.44 -17.30 4.80
N ALA A 149 -3.74 -18.01 3.70
CA ALA A 149 -4.18 -17.40 2.45
C ALA A 149 -5.50 -16.64 2.62
N LEU A 150 -6.47 -17.22 3.33
CA LEU A 150 -7.75 -16.56 3.64
C LEU A 150 -7.58 -15.34 4.55
N ALA A 151 -6.76 -15.45 5.59
CA ALA A 151 -6.47 -14.33 6.49
C ALA A 151 -5.81 -13.17 5.71
N PHE A 152 -4.82 -13.48 4.87
CA PHE A 152 -4.18 -12.50 4.00
C PHE A 152 -5.17 -11.87 3.01
N ALA A 153 -6.00 -12.68 2.35
CA ALA A 153 -6.97 -12.17 1.38
C ALA A 153 -7.97 -11.22 2.04
N SER A 154 -8.52 -11.62 3.19
CA SER A 154 -9.45 -10.80 3.97
C SER A 154 -8.81 -9.49 4.41
N TYR A 155 -7.57 -9.55 4.90
CA TYR A 155 -6.82 -8.37 5.32
C TYR A 155 -6.52 -7.44 4.14
N SER A 156 -5.99 -7.95 3.03
CA SER A 156 -5.60 -7.14 1.87
C SER A 156 -6.78 -6.41 1.23
N VAL A 157 -7.94 -7.07 1.11
CA VAL A 157 -9.18 -6.46 0.60
C VAL A 157 -9.69 -5.40 1.57
N SER A 158 -9.76 -5.71 2.87
CA SER A 158 -10.26 -4.77 3.88
C SER A 158 -9.38 -3.52 4.01
N ASP A 159 -8.06 -3.71 4.01
CA ASP A 159 -7.08 -2.64 4.10
C ASP A 159 -7.10 -1.76 2.83
N THR A 160 -7.24 -2.35 1.65
CA THR A 160 -7.42 -1.60 0.41
C THR A 160 -8.73 -0.81 0.41
N ALA A 161 -9.84 -1.42 0.84
CA ALA A 161 -11.12 -0.72 0.95
C ALA A 161 -11.03 0.45 1.94
N ARG A 162 -10.33 0.28 3.07
CA ARG A 162 -10.05 1.37 4.02
C ARG A 162 -9.29 2.50 3.34
N MET A 163 -8.22 2.18 2.62
CA MET A 163 -7.41 3.20 1.92
C MET A 163 -8.21 4.00 0.90
N GLN A 164 -9.12 3.35 0.16
CA GLN A 164 -10.00 4.04 -0.80
C GLN A 164 -10.99 5.00 -0.13
N GLN A 165 -11.39 4.72 1.11
CA GLN A 165 -12.30 5.58 1.88
C GLN A 165 -11.57 6.70 2.64
N THR A 166 -10.24 6.65 2.73
CA THR A 166 -9.47 7.61 3.52
C THR A 166 -9.14 8.83 2.66
N ASP A 167 -9.73 9.99 2.99
CA ASP A 167 -9.33 11.28 2.42
C ASP A 167 -8.04 11.78 3.12
N PRO A 168 -6.89 11.81 2.43
CA PRO A 168 -5.62 12.25 3.01
C PRO A 168 -5.65 13.74 3.40
N ALA A 169 -6.38 14.58 2.68
CA ALA A 169 -6.51 15.99 3.02
C ALA A 169 -7.38 16.18 4.27
N ALA A 170 -8.44 15.38 4.46
CA ALA A 170 -9.20 15.38 5.71
C ALA A 170 -8.34 15.00 6.93
N GLN A 171 -7.32 14.15 6.77
CA GLN A 171 -6.43 13.77 7.86
C GLN A 171 -5.59 14.97 8.34
N TRP A 172 -4.99 15.71 7.41
CA TRP A 172 -4.20 16.90 7.72
C TRP A 172 -5.05 18.07 8.24
N ARG A 173 -6.26 18.26 7.71
CA ARG A 173 -7.21 19.26 8.26
C ARG A 173 -7.51 19.02 9.75
N ARG A 174 -7.69 17.75 10.15
CA ARG A 174 -7.88 17.38 11.56
C ARG A 174 -6.64 17.65 12.41
N ALA A 175 -5.46 17.35 11.88
CA ALA A 175 -4.19 17.63 12.56
C ALA A 175 -4.00 19.15 12.79
N ASP A 176 -4.34 20.00 11.81
CA ASP A 176 -4.27 21.46 11.96
C ASP A 176 -5.30 21.98 12.98
N SER A 177 -6.53 21.46 12.97
CA SER A 177 -7.56 21.89 13.93
C SER A 177 -7.17 21.60 15.39
N GLY A 178 -6.47 20.49 15.66
CA GLY A 178 -5.98 20.16 17.01
C GLY A 178 -4.85 21.08 17.49
N LEU A 179 -4.02 21.58 16.58
CA LEU A 179 -2.94 22.53 16.91
C LEU A 179 -3.47 23.93 17.23
N ARG A 180 -4.61 24.33 16.63
CA ARG A 180 -5.23 25.65 16.89
C ARG A 180 -5.87 25.75 18.27
N GLU A 181 -6.33 24.65 18.87
CA GLU A 181 -6.97 24.67 20.20
C GLU A 181 -5.97 24.86 21.35
N VAL A 182 -4.70 24.45 21.19
CA VAL A 182 -3.68 24.56 22.25
C VAL A 182 -3.17 26.00 22.41
N LYS A 183 -3.30 26.87 21.39
CA LYS A 183 -2.78 28.24 21.42
C LYS A 183 -3.62 29.23 22.24
N ARG A 184 -4.67 28.78 22.93
CA ARG A 184 -5.63 29.66 23.64
C ARG A 184 -5.85 29.35 25.12
N ARG A 185 -4.83 28.90 25.86
CA ARG A 185 -4.84 28.92 27.34
C ARG A 185 -3.44 29.17 27.94
N THR A 186 -2.85 30.30 27.60
CA THR A 186 -1.77 30.89 28.41
C THR A 186 -1.86 32.40 28.32
N HIS A 187 -2.94 32.95 28.87
CA HIS A 187 -2.98 34.34 29.27
C HIS A 187 -3.21 34.41 30.77
N LEU A 188 -2.15 34.86 31.45
CA LEU A 188 -2.14 35.83 32.55
C LEU A 188 -2.79 35.39 33.87
N GLY A 189 -1.93 34.93 34.78
CA GLY A 189 -1.99 35.26 36.20
C GLY A 189 -0.65 35.89 36.58
#